data_AF-A0A968HH42-F1
#
_entry.id   AF-A0A968HH42-F1
#
_cell.length_a   1.000
_cell.length_b   1.000
_cell.length_c   1.000
_cell.angle_alpha   90.00
_cell.angle_beta   90.00
_cell.angle_gamma   90.00
#
_symmetry.space_group_name_H-M   'P 1'
#
loop_
_entity.id
_entity.type
_entity.pdbx_description
1 polymer ?
#
loop_
_entity_poly.entity_id
_entity_poly.type
_entity_poly.pdbx_seq_one_letter_code
_entity_poly.pdbx_strand_id
1 'polypeptide(L)'
;MTRSDWFGGAYTDAAGTTYTNFAEGWFTQAWNNTSTGLQSYFKKLNPTATVSQAFNLFKLGGNNYGPQRFSDPNVTAISKDASGNVNFSLAGHFEHSTGFKLSEVVKVTYNGETNLFYGFGDAVASGVVSKDDGVSHSGLYNFTIPGEETASVPEPASLLGLVAVGGLMAAKRKFQ
;
A
#
# COMPACT_ATOMS: atom_id res chain seq x y z
N MET A 1 7.08 9.20 -0.55
CA MET A 1 7.56 8.85 0.82
C MET A 1 8.70 9.77 1.24
N THR A 2 8.83 10.08 2.54
CA THR A 2 9.91 10.92 3.10
C THR A 2 10.98 10.07 3.80
N ARG A 3 12.15 10.66 4.09
CA ARG A 3 13.19 9.99 4.90
C ARG A 3 12.67 9.56 6.27
N SER A 4 11.82 10.36 6.90
CA SER A 4 11.18 10.02 8.17
C SER A 4 10.20 8.85 8.06
N ASP A 5 9.51 8.69 6.93
CA ASP A 5 8.63 7.51 6.75
C ASP A 5 9.44 6.20 6.68
N TRP A 6 10.67 6.25 6.15
CA TRP A 6 11.54 5.07 6.04
C TRP A 6 12.33 4.75 7.31
N PHE A 7 12.85 5.78 7.98
CA PHE A 7 13.81 5.62 9.07
C PHE A 7 13.31 6.14 10.42
N GLY A 8 12.07 6.61 10.49
CA GLY A 8 11.48 7.15 11.70
C GLY A 8 10.77 6.08 12.52
N GLY A 9 11.24 5.87 13.75
CA GLY A 9 10.59 5.03 14.75
C GLY A 9 10.55 3.54 14.40
N ALA A 10 10.16 2.73 15.38
CA ALA A 10 9.99 1.29 15.21
C ALA A 10 8.85 0.98 14.21
N TYR A 11 9.00 -0.12 13.48
CA TYR A 11 7.99 -0.62 12.54
C TYR A 11 7.67 -2.07 12.88
N THR A 12 6.38 -2.42 12.96
CA THR A 12 5.92 -3.79 13.17
C THR A 12 5.20 -4.27 11.91
N ASP A 13 5.60 -5.41 11.37
CA ASP A 13 4.97 -5.98 10.18
C ASP A 13 3.67 -6.73 10.51
N ALA A 14 2.99 -7.20 9.46
CA ALA A 14 1.74 -7.96 9.60
C ALA A 14 1.91 -9.30 10.33
N ALA A 15 3.14 -9.84 10.41
CA ALA A 15 3.46 -11.04 11.17
C ALA A 15 3.78 -10.75 12.64
N GLY A 16 3.77 -9.48 13.06
CA GLY A 16 4.07 -9.05 14.42
C GLY A 16 5.56 -8.89 14.72
N THR A 17 6.43 -8.93 13.69
CA THR A 17 7.88 -8.73 13.87
C THR A 17 8.19 -7.25 13.93
N THR A 18 8.88 -6.81 14.99
CA THR A 18 9.28 -5.42 15.17
C THR A 18 10.72 -5.19 14.70
N TYR A 19 10.88 -4.16 13.89
CA TYR A 19 12.13 -3.67 13.34
C TYR A 19 12.44 -2.27 13.88
N THR A 20 13.70 -1.85 13.79
CA THR A 20 14.14 -0.51 14.21
C THR A 20 13.44 0.58 13.42
N ASN A 21 13.10 0.31 12.16
CA ASN A 21 12.33 1.18 11.27
C ASN A 21 11.78 0.42 10.07
N PHE A 22 10.90 1.09 9.32
CA PHE A 22 10.26 0.52 8.14
C PHE A 22 11.27 0.05 7.08
N ALA A 23 12.35 0.81 6.85
CA ALA A 23 13.38 0.43 5.87
C ALA A 23 14.03 -0.92 6.21
N GLU A 24 14.33 -1.15 7.49
CA GLU A 24 14.89 -2.42 7.95
C GLU A 24 13.91 -3.58 7.74
N GLY A 25 12.63 -3.38 8.11
CA GLY A 25 11.58 -4.39 7.93
C GLY A 25 11.35 -4.73 6.46
N TRP A 26 11.09 -3.72 5.64
CA TRP A 26 10.86 -3.87 4.21
C TRP A 26 12.04 -4.56 3.52
N PHE A 27 13.28 -4.12 3.79
CA PHE A 27 14.46 -4.71 3.17
C PHE A 27 14.69 -6.16 3.60
N THR A 28 14.48 -6.46 4.89
CA THR A 28 14.63 -7.81 5.42
C THR A 28 13.61 -8.76 4.82
N GLN A 29 12.36 -8.34 4.69
CA GLN A 29 11.32 -9.13 4.03
C GLN A 29 11.63 -9.33 2.54
N ALA A 30 12.06 -8.28 1.83
CA ALA A 30 12.46 -8.37 0.43
C ALA A 30 13.66 -9.33 0.23
N TRP A 31 14.65 -9.28 1.12
CA TRP A 31 15.83 -10.13 1.09
C TRP A 31 15.50 -11.61 1.31
N ASN A 32 14.55 -11.90 2.21
CA ASN A 32 14.17 -13.27 2.55
C ASN A 32 13.11 -13.86 1.61
N ASN A 33 12.43 -13.04 0.81
CA ASN A 33 11.50 -13.51 -0.21
C ASN A 33 12.27 -13.89 -1.49
N THR A 34 12.32 -15.20 -1.79
CA THR A 34 13.03 -15.75 -2.95
C THR A 34 12.53 -15.24 -4.29
N SER A 35 11.26 -14.82 -4.36
CA SER A 35 10.64 -14.32 -5.59
C SER A 35 11.12 -12.92 -5.97
N THR A 36 11.72 -12.17 -5.06
CA THR A 36 12.13 -10.78 -5.32
C THR A 36 13.37 -10.66 -6.18
N GLY A 37 14.22 -11.70 -6.21
CA GLY A 37 15.54 -11.65 -6.84
C GLY A 37 16.58 -10.81 -6.08
N LEU A 38 16.22 -10.17 -4.95
CA LEU A 38 17.09 -9.24 -4.23
C LEU A 38 18.35 -9.92 -3.68
N GLN A 39 18.17 -11.01 -2.94
CA GLN A 39 19.28 -11.77 -2.40
C GLN A 39 20.19 -12.32 -3.51
N SER A 40 19.61 -12.83 -4.59
CA SER A 40 20.37 -13.36 -5.74
C SER A 40 21.22 -12.27 -6.41
N TYR A 41 20.70 -11.05 -6.54
CA TYR A 41 21.46 -9.92 -7.07
C TYR A 41 22.68 -9.60 -6.19
N PHE A 42 22.49 -9.46 -4.88
CA PHE A 42 23.61 -9.16 -3.98
C PHE A 42 24.63 -10.31 -3.91
N LYS A 43 24.16 -11.57 -3.92
CA LYS A 43 25.05 -12.75 -3.93
C LYS A 43 25.84 -12.89 -5.24
N LYS A 44 25.34 -12.39 -6.37
CA LYS A 44 26.11 -12.31 -7.62
C LYS A 44 27.28 -11.31 -7.51
N LEU A 45 27.08 -10.20 -6.80
CA LEU A 45 28.11 -9.18 -6.58
C LEU A 45 29.13 -9.63 -5.52
N ASN A 46 28.64 -10.26 -4.45
CA ASN A 46 29.45 -10.82 -3.38
C ASN A 46 28.76 -12.10 -2.83
N PRO A 47 29.28 -13.31 -3.12
CA PRO A 47 28.66 -14.56 -2.70
C PRO A 47 28.43 -14.71 -1.20
N THR A 48 29.21 -14.00 -0.38
CA THR A 48 29.10 -14.02 1.09
C THR A 48 28.32 -12.84 1.67
N ALA A 49 27.66 -12.05 0.81
CA ALA A 49 26.87 -10.90 1.24
C ALA A 49 25.81 -11.29 2.28
N THR A 50 25.88 -10.61 3.44
CA THR A 50 24.85 -10.74 4.48
C THR A 50 23.75 -9.70 4.27
N VAL A 51 22.57 -9.95 4.87
CA VAL A 51 21.46 -8.99 4.86
C VAL A 51 21.88 -7.64 5.44
N SER A 52 22.71 -7.62 6.49
CA SER A 52 23.18 -6.38 7.13
C SER A 52 24.11 -5.59 6.21
N GLN A 53 25.00 -6.25 5.47
CA GLN A 53 25.86 -5.59 4.49
C GLN A 53 25.04 -5.01 3.34
N ALA A 54 24.11 -5.80 2.80
CA ALA A 54 23.22 -5.36 1.73
C ALA A 54 22.29 -4.22 2.16
N PHE A 55 21.78 -4.27 3.40
CA PHE A 55 20.96 -3.22 3.97
C PHE A 55 21.77 -1.93 4.20
N ASN A 56 23.04 -2.02 4.62
CA ASN A 56 23.91 -0.87 4.72
C ASN A 56 24.12 -0.18 3.35
N LEU A 57 24.28 -0.96 2.28
CA LEU A 57 24.35 -0.41 0.92
C LEU A 57 23.02 0.24 0.50
N PHE A 58 21.89 -0.40 0.81
CA PHE A 58 20.55 0.17 0.58
C PHE A 58 20.37 1.51 1.29
N LYS A 59 20.83 1.65 2.54
CA LYS A 59 20.78 2.92 3.30
C LYS A 59 21.66 4.02 2.69
N LEU A 60 22.84 3.66 2.19
CA LEU A 60 23.83 4.60 1.66
C LEU A 60 23.56 5.01 0.21
N GLY A 61 22.65 4.31 -0.48
CA GLY A 61 22.42 4.42 -1.91
C GLY A 61 21.99 5.79 -2.46
N GLY A 62 21.52 6.70 -1.61
CA GLY A 62 21.13 8.06 -2.01
C GLY A 62 20.06 8.08 -3.12
N ASN A 63 20.23 8.95 -4.12
CA ASN A 63 19.27 9.08 -5.24
C ASN A 63 19.42 7.98 -6.31
N ASN A 64 20.49 7.18 -6.25
CA ASN A 64 20.80 6.19 -7.28
C ASN A 64 20.45 4.76 -6.86
N TYR A 65 20.42 4.48 -5.57
CA TYR A 65 20.04 3.20 -4.98
C TYR A 65 19.29 3.45 -3.66
N GLY A 66 18.52 2.48 -3.17
CA GLY A 66 17.94 2.58 -1.84
C GLY A 66 16.50 3.08 -1.79
N PRO A 67 16.02 3.51 -0.61
CA PRO A 67 14.60 3.74 -0.36
C PRO A 67 13.98 4.81 -1.27
N GLN A 68 14.75 5.80 -1.72
CA GLN A 68 14.30 6.87 -2.62
C GLN A 68 13.75 6.30 -3.94
N ARG A 69 14.36 5.24 -4.49
CA ARG A 69 13.90 4.59 -5.73
C ARG A 69 12.54 3.93 -5.57
N PHE A 70 12.18 3.54 -4.35
CA PHE A 70 10.89 2.94 -4.03
C PHE A 70 9.90 3.96 -3.43
N SER A 71 10.27 5.25 -3.39
CA SER A 71 9.52 6.30 -2.70
C SER A 71 8.62 7.14 -3.59
N ASP A 72 8.66 6.90 -4.90
CA ASP A 72 7.93 7.66 -5.92
C ASP A 72 6.83 6.78 -6.53
N PRO A 73 5.77 6.45 -5.75
CA PRO A 73 4.74 5.52 -6.19
C PRO A 73 3.95 6.10 -7.36
N ASN A 74 4.01 5.41 -8.49
CA ASN A 74 3.18 5.67 -9.64
C ASN A 74 1.90 4.84 -9.50
N VAL A 75 0.80 5.52 -9.15
CA VAL A 75 -0.52 4.89 -9.05
C VAL A 75 -1.15 4.86 -10.43
N THR A 76 -1.39 3.66 -10.96
CA THR A 76 -1.90 3.47 -12.33
C THR A 76 -3.42 3.45 -12.40
N ALA A 77 -4.08 3.04 -11.33
CA ALA A 77 -5.53 3.03 -11.22
C ALA A 77 -5.97 3.23 -9.76
N ILE A 78 -7.08 3.94 -9.57
CA ILE A 78 -7.83 3.99 -8.32
C ILE A 78 -9.30 3.80 -8.68
N SER A 79 -9.97 2.87 -8.03
CA SER A 79 -11.41 2.65 -8.16
C SER A 79 -12.04 2.38 -6.81
N LYS A 80 -13.35 2.63 -6.72
CA LYS A 80 -14.18 2.20 -5.59
C LYS A 80 -15.20 1.20 -6.10
N ASP A 81 -15.31 0.06 -5.44
CA ASP A 81 -16.34 -0.93 -5.80
C ASP A 81 -17.70 -0.61 -5.15
N ALA A 82 -18.72 -1.38 -5.50
CA ALA A 82 -20.07 -1.20 -4.96
C ALA A 82 -20.16 -1.45 -3.45
N SER A 83 -19.19 -2.18 -2.87
CA SER A 83 -19.07 -2.43 -1.44
C SER A 83 -18.32 -1.31 -0.70
N GLY A 84 -17.86 -0.29 -1.41
CA GLY A 84 -17.13 0.84 -0.85
C GLY A 84 -15.63 0.62 -0.70
N ASN A 85 -15.09 -0.53 -1.11
CA ASN A 85 -13.66 -0.81 -1.04
C ASN A 85 -12.88 0.07 -2.02
N VAL A 86 -11.72 0.57 -1.59
CA VAL A 86 -10.80 1.30 -2.45
C VAL A 86 -9.80 0.32 -3.02
N ASN A 87 -9.80 0.17 -4.35
CA ASN A 87 -8.84 -0.64 -5.08
C ASN A 87 -7.83 0.28 -5.76
N PHE A 88 -6.56 -0.05 -5.67
CA PHE A 88 -5.51 0.68 -6.38
C PHE A 88 -4.38 -0.24 -6.82
N SER A 89 -3.66 0.19 -7.85
CA SER A 89 -2.53 -0.54 -8.40
C SER A 89 -1.29 0.33 -8.36
N LEU A 90 -0.20 -0.23 -7.85
CA LEU A 90 1.12 0.38 -7.90
C LEU A 90 1.88 -0.13 -9.12
N ALA A 91 2.57 0.78 -9.80
CA ALA A 91 3.54 0.41 -10.81
C ALA A 91 4.72 -0.34 -10.18
N GLY A 92 5.30 -1.24 -10.97
CA GLY A 92 6.57 -1.87 -10.71
C GLY A 92 7.12 -2.46 -12.00
N HIS A 93 7.98 -3.47 -11.88
CA HIS A 93 8.55 -4.13 -13.05
C HIS A 93 7.96 -5.53 -13.22
N PHE A 94 7.45 -5.80 -14.42
CA PHE A 94 7.05 -7.15 -14.80
C PHE A 94 8.27 -8.00 -15.13
N GLU A 95 9.19 -7.45 -15.94
CA GLU A 95 10.51 -8.03 -16.22
C GLU A 95 11.59 -6.94 -16.13
N HIS A 96 12.32 -6.88 -15.00
CA HIS A 96 13.46 -6.00 -14.85
C HIS A 96 14.77 -6.73 -15.17
N SER A 97 15.73 -6.06 -15.80
CA SER A 97 17.03 -6.65 -16.18
C SER A 97 17.86 -7.15 -14.99
N THR A 98 17.66 -6.59 -13.80
CA THR A 98 18.28 -7.09 -12.55
C THR A 98 17.60 -8.34 -11.99
N GLY A 99 16.42 -8.70 -12.50
CA GLY A 99 15.55 -9.75 -11.97
C GLY A 99 14.74 -9.32 -10.75
N PHE A 100 14.67 -8.02 -10.45
CA PHE A 100 13.88 -7.54 -9.32
C PHE A 100 12.38 -7.61 -9.58
N LYS A 101 11.68 -8.16 -8.59
CA LYS A 101 10.22 -8.27 -8.55
C LYS A 101 9.70 -7.66 -7.25
N LEU A 102 9.70 -6.33 -7.23
CA LEU A 102 9.39 -5.48 -6.10
C LEU A 102 8.52 -4.33 -6.60
N SER A 103 7.45 -3.99 -5.86
CA SER A 103 6.71 -2.76 -6.13
C SER A 103 7.42 -1.54 -5.55
N GLU A 104 6.98 -0.35 -5.97
CA GLU A 104 7.19 0.88 -5.19
C GLU A 104 6.42 0.80 -3.85
N VAL A 105 6.75 1.70 -2.92
CA VAL A 105 6.06 1.83 -1.62
C VAL A 105 5.20 3.08 -1.61
N VAL A 106 3.93 2.94 -1.24
CA VAL A 106 3.02 4.06 -1.04
C VAL A 106 2.58 4.16 0.41
N LYS A 107 2.42 5.40 0.90
CA LYS A 107 1.74 5.70 2.15
C LYS A 107 0.34 6.20 1.83
N VAL A 108 -0.67 5.52 2.36
CA VAL A 108 -2.08 5.85 2.14
C VAL A 108 -2.73 6.16 3.47
N THR A 109 -3.38 7.32 3.55
CA THR A 109 -4.25 7.67 4.67
C THR A 109 -5.70 7.52 4.21
N TYR A 110 -6.44 6.62 4.83
CA TYR A 110 -7.84 6.33 4.54
C TYR A 110 -8.59 6.13 5.86
N ASN A 111 -9.75 6.76 6.02
CA ASN A 111 -10.56 6.73 7.25
C ASN A 111 -9.79 7.05 8.54
N GLY A 112 -8.82 7.97 8.47
CA GLY A 112 -8.01 8.36 9.62
C GLY A 112 -6.86 7.40 9.96
N GLU A 113 -6.81 6.22 9.34
CA GLU A 113 -5.70 5.29 9.45
C GLU A 113 -4.67 5.54 8.36
N THR A 114 -3.39 5.43 8.71
CA THR A 114 -2.27 5.57 7.76
C THR A 114 -1.53 4.26 7.65
N ASN A 115 -1.50 3.70 6.44
CA ASN A 115 -0.90 2.41 6.14
C ASN A 115 0.14 2.54 5.02
N LEU A 116 1.14 1.65 5.06
CA LEU A 116 2.14 1.51 4.00
C LEU A 116 1.80 0.28 3.16
N PHE A 117 1.75 0.44 1.84
CA PHE A 117 1.46 -0.64 0.90
C PHE A 117 2.65 -0.87 -0.03
N TYR A 118 2.97 -2.15 -0.20
CA TYR A 118 4.04 -2.65 -1.07
C TYR A 118 3.82 -4.14 -1.36
N GLY A 119 4.43 -4.64 -2.42
CA GLY A 119 4.29 -6.01 -2.90
C GLY A 119 5.62 -6.61 -3.35
N PHE A 120 5.73 -7.93 -3.20
CA PHE A 120 6.89 -8.72 -3.59
C PHE A 120 6.47 -9.86 -4.51
N GLY A 121 7.33 -10.22 -5.46
CA GLY A 121 7.08 -11.31 -6.38
C GLY A 121 6.32 -10.87 -7.63
N ASP A 122 5.60 -11.81 -8.25
CA ASP A 122 5.06 -11.65 -9.59
C ASP A 122 4.05 -10.50 -9.67
N ALA A 123 4.30 -9.61 -10.62
CA ALA A 123 3.39 -8.53 -10.98
C ALA A 123 2.44 -8.99 -12.09
N VAL A 124 1.30 -8.33 -12.23
CA VAL A 124 0.45 -8.47 -13.42
C VAL A 124 1.00 -7.59 -14.52
N ALA A 125 1.11 -8.08 -15.76
CA ALA A 125 1.55 -7.24 -16.89
C ALA A 125 0.58 -6.06 -17.08
N SER A 126 1.11 -4.84 -17.07
CA SER A 126 0.31 -3.61 -17.20
C SER A 126 -0.13 -3.35 -18.64
N GLY A 127 0.60 -3.90 -19.63
CA GLY A 127 0.44 -3.57 -21.04
C GLY A 127 0.95 -2.19 -21.43
N VAL A 128 1.59 -1.47 -20.51
CA VAL A 128 2.17 -0.13 -20.72
C VAL A 128 3.62 -0.11 -20.24
N VAL A 129 4.43 0.76 -20.84
CA VAL A 129 5.83 0.97 -20.45
C VAL A 129 6.13 2.47 -20.40
N SER A 130 7.11 2.86 -19.59
CA SER A 130 7.62 4.23 -19.59
C SER A 130 8.09 4.62 -20.99
N LYS A 131 7.79 5.85 -21.42
CA LYS A 131 8.26 6.36 -22.71
C LYS A 131 9.78 6.57 -22.74
N ASP A 132 10.37 6.81 -21.58
CA ASP A 132 11.78 7.20 -21.47
C ASP A 132 12.74 6.02 -21.69
N ASP A 133 12.36 4.82 -21.22
CA ASP A 133 13.21 3.62 -21.31
C ASP A 133 12.54 2.41 -22.00
N GLY A 134 11.23 2.48 -22.27
CA GLY A 134 10.47 1.42 -22.93
C GLY A 134 10.32 0.13 -22.11
N VAL A 135 10.71 0.10 -20.83
CA VAL A 135 10.72 -1.12 -20.00
C VAL A 135 10.20 -0.94 -18.58
N SER A 136 10.27 0.27 -18.03
CA SER A 136 9.79 0.57 -16.67
C SER A 136 8.27 0.65 -16.60
N HIS A 137 7.72 0.50 -15.38
CA HIS A 137 6.27 0.55 -15.09
C HIS A 137 5.43 -0.50 -15.84
N SER A 138 6.06 -1.64 -16.15
CA SER A 138 5.46 -2.76 -16.88
C SER A 138 4.65 -3.72 -16.01
N GLY A 139 4.79 -3.65 -14.68
CA GLY A 139 4.09 -4.50 -13.72
C GLY A 139 3.07 -3.75 -12.88
N LEU A 140 1.99 -4.42 -12.51
CA LEU A 140 0.95 -3.95 -11.59
C LEU A 140 0.94 -4.80 -10.31
N TYR A 141 0.98 -4.13 -9.17
CA TYR A 141 0.75 -4.70 -7.84
C TYR A 141 -0.56 -4.15 -7.29
N ASN A 142 -1.54 -5.03 -7.08
CA ASN A 142 -2.92 -4.65 -6.75
C ASN A 142 -3.17 -4.72 -5.25
N PHE A 143 -3.85 -3.71 -4.73
CA PHE A 143 -4.19 -3.58 -3.33
C PHE A 143 -5.66 -3.21 -3.17
N THR A 144 -6.25 -3.70 -2.09
CA THR A 144 -7.62 -3.37 -1.69
C THR A 144 -7.60 -2.88 -0.25
N ILE A 145 -8.18 -1.70 -0.02
CA ILE A 145 -8.48 -1.18 1.30
C ILE A 145 -9.98 -1.42 1.52
N PRO A 146 -10.36 -2.23 2.52
CA PRO A 146 -11.76 -2.43 2.85
C PRO A 146 -12.46 -1.10 3.11
N GLY A 147 -13.65 -0.93 2.51
CA GLY A 147 -14.52 0.19 2.83
C GLY A 147 -15.11 0.04 4.23
N GLU A 148 -15.49 1.17 4.85
CA GLU A 148 -16.39 1.09 5.99
C GLU A 148 -17.78 0.67 5.49
N GLU A 149 -18.46 -0.20 6.22
CA GLU A 149 -19.88 -0.41 5.96
C GLU A 149 -20.61 0.94 6.10
N THR A 150 -21.35 1.33 5.06
CA THR A 150 -22.20 2.51 5.18
C THR A 150 -23.27 2.20 6.22
N ALA A 151 -23.21 2.87 7.37
CA ALA A 151 -24.31 2.85 8.32
C ALA A 151 -25.60 3.17 7.55
N SER A 152 -26.62 2.33 7.69
CA SER A 152 -27.90 2.57 7.02
C SER A 152 -28.47 3.91 7.52
N VAL A 153 -28.43 4.92 6.64
CA VAL A 153 -29.11 6.18 6.91
C VAL A 153 -30.60 5.85 6.93
N PRO A 154 -31.34 6.14 8.02
CA PRO A 154 -32.78 5.89 8.04
C PRO A 154 -33.43 6.57 6.84
N GLU A 155 -34.15 5.80 6.03
CA GLU A 155 -34.79 6.36 4.84
C GLU A 155 -35.72 7.52 5.22
N PRO A 156 -35.86 8.56 4.37
CA PRO A 156 -36.72 9.72 4.64
C PRO A 156 -38.15 9.34 5.03
N ALA A 157 -38.67 8.22 4.52
CA ALA A 157 -39.99 7.69 4.88
C ALA A 157 -40.08 7.24 6.35
N SER A 158 -39.02 6.66 6.91
CA SER A 158 -38.93 6.24 8.31
C SER A 158 -38.93 7.46 9.26
N LEU A 159 -38.23 8.52 8.86
CA LEU A 159 -38.24 9.81 9.56
C LEU A 159 -39.62 10.46 9.50
N LEU A 160 -40.24 10.48 8.31
CA LEU A 160 -41.60 11.02 8.12
C LEU A 160 -42.65 10.22 8.91
N GLY A 161 -42.53 8.88 8.94
CA GLY A 161 -43.37 8.02 9.74
C GLY A 161 -43.26 8.32 11.24
N LEU A 162 -42.05 8.54 11.75
CA LEU A 162 -41.81 8.89 13.15
C LEU A 162 -42.37 10.27 13.51
N VAL A 163 -42.22 11.26 12.60
CA VAL A 163 -42.80 12.60 12.76
C VAL A 163 -44.32 12.55 12.75
N ALA A 164 -44.93 11.77 11.85
CA ALA A 164 -46.37 11.59 11.78
C ALA A 164 -46.94 10.96 13.06
N VAL A 165 -46.29 9.90 13.57
CA VAL A 165 -46.69 9.24 14.83
C VAL A 165 -46.53 10.18 16.02
N GLY A 166 -45.40 10.90 16.11
CA GLY A 166 -45.16 11.90 17.16
C GLY A 166 -46.18 13.04 17.12
N GLY A 167 -46.51 13.53 15.93
CA GLY A 167 -47.54 14.55 15.72
C GLY A 167 -48.94 14.09 16.14
N LEU A 168 -49.31 12.85 15.84
CA LEU A 168 -50.59 12.26 16.24
C LEU A 168 -50.73 12.16 17.77
N MET A 169 -49.66 11.73 18.44
CA MET A 169 -49.63 11.58 19.91
C MET A 169 -49.66 12.94 20.63
N ALA A 170 -48.95 13.94 20.09
CA ALA A 170 -48.98 15.30 20.61
C ALA A 170 -50.35 15.96 20.41
N ALA A 171 -50.98 15.75 19.25
CA ALA A 171 -52.34 16.22 19.00
C ALA A 171 -53.36 15.56 19.94
N LYS A 172 -53.28 14.24 20.14
CA LYS A 172 -54.17 13.49 21.05
C LYS A 172 -54.13 13.98 22.50
N ARG A 173 -52.96 14.41 22.99
CA ARG A 173 -52.81 15.01 24.34
C ARG A 173 -53.41 16.41 24.48
N LYS A 174 -53.66 17.12 23.37
CA LYS A 174 -54.23 18.47 23.38
C LYS A 174 -55.77 18.48 23.31
N PHE A 175 -56.37 17.32 23.03
CA PHE A 175 -57.81 17.10 22.94
C PHE A 175 -58.38 16.22 24.08
N GLN A 176 -57.61 16.04 25.15
CA GLN A 176 -58.06 15.54 26.46
C GLN A 176 -57.96 16.67 27.48
#